data_AF-A0A1Y4MRT3-F1
#
_entry.id   AF-A0A1Y4MRT3-F1
#
_cell.length_a   1.000
_cell.length_b   1.000
_cell.length_c   1.000
_cell.angle_alpha   90.00
_cell.angle_beta   90.00
_cell.angle_gamma   90.00
#
_symmetry.space_group_name_H-M   'P 1'
#
loop_
_entity.id
_entity.type
_entity.pdbx_description
1 polymer ?
#
loop_
_entity_poly.entity_id
_entity_poly.type
_entity_poly.pdbx_seq_one_letter_code
_entity_poly.pdbx_strand_id
1 'polypeptide(L)'
;MAIEAGRYVVKNGNDPNPGNITEETESELEEFIDYAKIVMGTLGHKVFEPFAPSAESADTEPVLYMEYGKGKASGKRTSDGFVVLKGSIINPTMTKSCPKRTVKDRKKYENKIDSNGILTADVLLSSPSSAAGFVGGASLSGNAHWKDADGKTLRELLETD
;
A
#
# COMPACT_ATOMS: atom_id res chain seq x y z
N MET A 1 -11.55 2.33 11.17
CA MET A 1 -11.24 3.25 10.05
C MET A 1 -9.75 3.60 9.91
N ALA A 2 -9.17 4.46 10.77
CA ALA A 2 -7.76 4.92 10.58
C ALA A 2 -6.70 3.82 10.79
N ILE A 3 -6.95 2.90 11.73
CA ILE A 3 -6.08 1.72 11.96
C ILE A 3 -6.06 0.82 10.72
N GLU A 4 -7.22 0.61 10.11
CA GLU A 4 -7.39 -0.23 8.91
C GLU A 4 -6.71 0.38 7.68
N ALA A 5 -6.77 1.71 7.52
CA ALA A 5 -6.08 2.42 6.46
C ALA A 5 -4.54 2.29 6.54
N GLY A 6 -4.00 2.14 7.75
CA GLY A 6 -2.58 1.84 7.99
C GLY A 6 -1.60 2.95 7.59
N ARG A 7 -2.10 4.17 7.29
CA ARG A 7 -1.30 5.32 6.85
C ARG A 7 -0.58 6.05 7.98
N TYR A 8 -1.17 6.06 9.17
CA TYR A 8 -0.70 6.82 10.33
C TYR A 8 -0.58 5.92 11.55
N VAL A 9 0.32 6.29 12.46
CA VAL A 9 0.40 5.66 13.79
C VAL A 9 -0.72 6.24 14.65
N VAL A 10 -1.71 5.41 14.96
CA VAL A 10 -2.82 5.80 15.83
C VAL A 10 -2.36 5.76 17.28
N LYS A 11 -2.41 6.91 17.95
CA LYS A 11 -2.07 7.03 19.39
C LYS A 11 -3.30 6.94 20.29
N ASN A 12 -4.47 7.30 19.77
CA ASN A 12 -5.73 7.19 20.48
C ASN A 12 -6.39 5.85 20.11
N GLY A 13 -6.13 4.82 20.92
CA GLY A 13 -6.71 3.49 20.76
C GLY A 13 -7.80 3.19 21.79
N ASN A 14 -8.37 4.23 22.42
CA ASN A 14 -9.44 4.03 23.39
C ASN A 14 -10.76 3.77 22.64
N ASP A 15 -11.45 2.70 23.01
CA ASP A 15 -12.78 2.37 22.50
C ASP A 15 -13.80 2.65 23.61
N PRO A 16 -14.39 3.86 23.64
CA PRO A 16 -15.34 4.22 24.69
C PRO A 16 -16.65 3.43 24.53
N ASN A 17 -17.35 3.22 25.64
CA ASN A 17 -18.69 2.62 25.60
C ASN A 17 -19.61 3.47 24.71
N PRO A 18 -20.31 2.89 23.71
CA PRO A 18 -21.23 3.62 22.83
C PRO A 18 -22.37 4.33 23.58
N GLY A 19 -22.68 3.90 24.81
CA GLY A 19 -23.75 4.49 25.60
C GLY A 19 -25.14 4.13 25.08
N ASN A 20 -26.17 4.81 25.59
CA ASN A 20 -27.53 4.71 25.07
C ASN A 20 -27.84 5.98 24.27
N ILE A 21 -27.65 5.91 22.95
CA ILE A 21 -28.01 6.99 22.01
C ILE A 21 -29.28 6.61 21.26
N THR A 22 -30.08 7.61 20.89
CA THR A 22 -31.23 7.41 20.00
C THR A 22 -30.75 7.31 18.57
N GLU A 23 -31.54 6.65 17.71
CA GLU A 23 -31.26 6.50 16.28
C GLU A 23 -31.08 7.87 15.60
N GLU A 24 -31.90 8.86 16.00
CA GLU A 24 -31.82 10.24 15.50
C GLU A 24 -30.42 10.84 15.75
N THR A 25 -29.90 10.70 16.98
CA THR A 25 -28.58 11.21 17.35
C THR A 25 -27.45 10.40 16.72
N GLU A 26 -27.59 9.08 16.60
CA GLU A 26 -26.62 8.25 15.89
C GLU A 26 -26.46 8.70 14.43
N SER A 27 -27.59 8.93 13.74
CA SER A 27 -27.59 9.41 12.35
C SER A 27 -26.91 10.79 12.21
N GLU A 28 -27.15 11.72 13.14
CA GLU A 28 -26.48 13.02 13.14
C GLU A 28 -24.94 12.89 13.33
N LEU A 29 -24.50 11.95 14.17
CA LEU A 29 -23.08 11.70 14.42
C LEU A 29 -22.40 11.02 13.22
N GLU A 30 -23.08 10.12 12.53
CA GLU A 30 -22.58 9.52 11.29
C GLU A 30 -22.39 10.58 10.19
N GLU A 31 -23.35 11.50 10.04
CA GLU A 31 -23.24 12.61 9.09
C GLU A 31 -22.02 13.49 9.40
N PHE A 32 -21.79 13.78 10.69
CA PHE A 32 -20.61 14.52 11.13
C PHE A 32 -19.30 13.81 10.77
N ILE A 33 -19.24 12.48 10.91
CA ILE A 33 -18.07 11.68 10.52
C ILE A 33 -17.80 11.81 9.02
N ASP A 34 -18.84 11.81 8.19
CA ASP A 34 -18.67 11.94 6.75
C ASP A 34 -18.16 13.33 6.34
N TYR A 35 -18.65 14.40 6.97
CA TYR A 35 -18.06 15.73 6.78
C TYR A 35 -16.60 15.79 7.22
N ALA A 36 -16.26 15.16 8.35
CA ALA A 36 -14.89 15.11 8.83
C ALA A 36 -13.96 14.38 7.83
N LYS A 37 -14.42 13.28 7.20
CA LYS A 37 -13.65 12.59 6.16
C LYS A 37 -13.35 13.52 4.98
N ILE A 38 -14.36 14.27 4.51
CA ILE A 38 -14.20 15.22 3.40
C ILE A 38 -13.19 16.31 3.76
N VAL A 39 -13.35 16.97 4.90
CA VAL A 39 -12.46 18.07 5.34
C VAL A 39 -11.02 17.59 5.53
N MET A 40 -10.81 16.39 6.10
CA MET A 40 -9.47 15.85 6.25
C MET A 40 -8.81 15.57 4.89
N GLY A 41 -9.58 15.03 3.93
CA GLY A 41 -9.12 14.82 2.56
C GLY A 41 -8.73 16.13 1.85
N THR A 42 -9.53 17.19 1.98
CA THR A 42 -9.23 18.51 1.37
C THR A 42 -8.00 19.18 1.98
N LEU A 43 -7.71 18.93 3.25
CA LEU A 43 -6.48 19.37 3.93
C LEU A 43 -5.24 18.52 3.56
N GLY A 44 -5.38 17.53 2.67
CA GLY A 44 -4.29 16.65 2.23
C GLY A 44 -3.99 15.50 3.19
N HIS A 45 -4.85 15.25 4.17
CA HIS A 45 -4.70 14.18 5.14
C HIS A 45 -5.62 13.00 4.81
N LYS A 46 -5.07 12.01 4.11
CA LYS A 46 -5.74 10.76 3.72
C LYS A 46 -5.89 9.76 4.89
N VAL A 47 -6.32 10.23 6.07
CA VAL A 47 -6.29 9.44 7.33
C VAL A 47 -7.09 8.15 7.26
N PHE A 48 -8.20 8.19 6.53
CA PHE A 48 -9.15 7.08 6.43
C PHE A 48 -9.08 6.32 5.11
N GLU A 49 -8.20 6.73 4.18
CA GLU A 49 -8.03 6.05 2.89
C GLU A 49 -6.94 4.99 2.98
N PRO A 50 -7.21 3.72 2.66
CA PRO A 50 -6.17 2.70 2.59
C PRO A 50 -5.11 3.04 1.52
N PHE A 51 -3.95 2.37 1.59
CA PHE A 51 -2.94 2.50 0.54
C PHE A 51 -3.43 1.91 -0.78
N ALA A 52 -4.02 0.72 -0.72
CA ALA A 52 -4.66 0.07 -1.84
C ALA A 52 -6.15 0.46 -1.88
N PRO A 53 -6.66 1.02 -3.00
CA PRO A 53 -8.09 1.17 -3.22
C PRO A 53 -8.86 -0.13 -2.94
N SER A 54 -10.01 -0.04 -2.28
CA SER A 54 -10.91 -1.18 -2.04
C SER A 54 -11.62 -1.58 -3.33
N ALA A 55 -12.10 -2.82 -3.42
CA ALA A 55 -12.76 -3.37 -4.62
C ALA A 55 -14.01 -2.57 -5.09
N GLU A 56 -14.54 -1.68 -4.25
CA GLU A 56 -15.71 -0.84 -4.52
C GLU A 56 -15.35 0.54 -5.10
N SER A 57 -14.07 0.90 -5.10
CA SER A 57 -13.60 2.10 -5.81
C SER A 57 -13.43 1.80 -7.30
N ALA A 58 -13.65 2.80 -8.15
CA ALA A 58 -13.44 2.75 -9.60
C ALA A 58 -11.93 2.65 -9.96
N ASP A 59 -11.22 1.72 -9.32
CA ASP A 59 -9.80 1.46 -9.49
C ASP A 59 -9.61 0.61 -10.75
N THR A 60 -9.24 1.29 -11.84
CA THR A 60 -8.99 0.66 -13.15
C THR A 60 -7.58 0.10 -13.29
N GLU A 61 -6.68 0.34 -12.33
CA GLU A 61 -5.30 -0.13 -12.40
C GLU A 61 -5.22 -1.63 -12.07
N PRO A 62 -4.62 -2.45 -12.96
CA PRO A 62 -4.55 -3.89 -12.75
C PRO A 62 -3.63 -4.26 -11.58
N VAL A 63 -3.92 -5.39 -10.95
CA VAL A 63 -2.95 -6.02 -10.04
C VAL A 63 -1.79 -6.57 -10.86
N LEU A 64 -0.59 -6.17 -10.46
CA LEU A 64 0.66 -6.56 -11.09
C LEU A 64 1.42 -7.53 -10.19
N TYR A 65 2.20 -8.39 -10.81
CA TYR A 65 3.00 -9.43 -10.19
C TYR A 65 4.45 -9.28 -10.59
N MET A 66 5.35 -9.59 -9.67
CA MET A 66 6.77 -9.68 -9.96
C MET A 66 7.40 -10.87 -9.24
N GLU A 67 8.39 -11.46 -9.88
CA GLU A 67 9.26 -12.48 -9.31
C GLU A 67 10.72 -12.13 -9.59
N TYR A 68 11.57 -12.15 -8.57
CA TYR A 68 13.00 -11.92 -8.69
C TYR A 68 13.79 -12.62 -7.58
N GLY A 69 14.61 -13.61 -7.95
CA GLY A 69 15.32 -14.43 -6.98
C GLY A 69 14.34 -15.16 -6.07
N LYS A 70 14.38 -14.84 -4.76
CA LYS A 70 13.43 -15.37 -3.76
C LYS A 70 12.25 -14.44 -3.47
N GLY A 71 12.22 -13.25 -4.09
CA GLY A 71 11.11 -12.31 -3.95
C GLY A 71 9.97 -12.67 -4.91
N LYS A 72 8.74 -12.68 -4.42
CA LYS A 72 7.51 -12.90 -5.17
C LYS A 72 6.44 -12.01 -4.60
N ALA A 73 5.98 -11.03 -5.37
CA ALA A 73 5.08 -10.01 -4.85
C ALA A 73 3.95 -9.71 -5.82
N SER A 74 2.83 -9.29 -5.25
CA SER A 74 1.76 -8.61 -5.95
C SER A 74 1.69 -7.15 -5.51
N GLY A 75 1.26 -6.29 -6.41
CA GLY A 75 1.17 -4.87 -6.14
C GLY A 75 0.33 -4.15 -7.15
N LYS A 76 0.03 -2.89 -6.89
CA LYS A 76 -0.71 -2.04 -7.82
C LYS A 76 -0.21 -0.61 -7.79
N ARG A 77 -0.35 0.07 -8.92
CA ARG A 77 -0.13 1.51 -9.00
C ARG A 77 -1.28 2.23 -8.31
N THR A 78 -0.96 3.36 -7.70
CA THR A 78 -1.94 4.28 -7.14
C THR A 78 -1.50 5.69 -7.45
N SER A 79 -2.40 6.67 -7.28
CA SER A 79 -2.05 8.08 -7.44
C SER A 79 -0.93 8.55 -6.50
N ASP A 80 -0.72 7.86 -5.39
CA ASP A 80 0.33 8.15 -4.40
C ASP A 80 1.64 7.37 -4.65
N GLY A 81 1.69 6.48 -5.65
CA GLY A 81 2.87 5.71 -6.02
C GLY A 81 2.56 4.25 -6.39
N PHE A 82 3.15 3.31 -5.65
CA PHE A 82 2.98 1.88 -5.89
C PHE A 82 2.85 1.13 -4.58
N VAL A 83 1.79 0.36 -4.43
CA VAL A 83 1.51 -0.42 -3.23
C VAL A 83 1.92 -1.86 -3.47
N VAL A 84 2.83 -2.36 -2.62
CA VAL A 84 3.09 -3.80 -2.53
C VAL A 84 2.09 -4.38 -1.53
N LEU A 85 1.34 -5.38 -1.97
CA LEU A 85 0.22 -5.94 -1.19
C LEU A 85 0.73 -6.88 -0.10
N LYS A 86 -0.01 -6.92 1.01
CA LYS A 86 0.12 -7.91 2.08
C LYS A 86 0.19 -9.33 1.51
N GLY A 87 1.02 -10.17 2.10
CA GLY A 87 1.27 -11.54 1.65
C GLY A 87 2.38 -11.66 0.61
N SER A 88 2.90 -10.55 0.08
CA SER A 88 4.07 -10.57 -0.80
C SER A 88 5.32 -11.06 -0.08
N ILE A 89 6.08 -11.94 -0.74
CA ILE A 89 7.36 -12.47 -0.29
C ILE A 89 8.47 -11.52 -0.74
N ILE A 90 9.25 -11.07 0.24
CA ILE A 90 10.32 -10.11 0.06
C ILE A 90 11.65 -10.86 0.08
N ASN A 91 12.51 -10.63 -0.92
CA ASN A 91 13.80 -11.32 -1.01
C ASN A 91 14.63 -11.02 0.25
N PRO A 92 15.09 -12.03 1.02
CA PRO A 92 15.81 -11.79 2.27
C PRO A 92 17.20 -11.18 2.05
N THR A 93 17.74 -11.31 0.85
CA THR A 93 19.09 -10.84 0.52
C THR A 93 19.05 -9.62 -0.38
N MET A 94 20.01 -8.71 -0.16
CA MET A 94 20.22 -7.55 -1.02
C MET A 94 21.55 -7.67 -1.76
N THR A 95 21.58 -7.22 -3.01
CA THR A 95 22.83 -7.20 -3.79
C THR A 95 23.72 -6.04 -3.38
N LYS A 96 25.03 -6.13 -3.64
CA LYS A 96 25.99 -5.05 -3.37
C LYS A 96 25.66 -3.75 -4.12
N SER A 97 25.04 -3.87 -5.30
CA SER A 97 24.61 -2.76 -6.15
C SER A 97 23.22 -2.23 -5.79
N CYS A 98 22.62 -2.69 -4.68
CA CYS A 98 21.28 -2.27 -4.31
C CYS A 98 21.23 -0.76 -4.01
N PRO A 99 20.26 -0.01 -4.57
CA PRO A 99 20.15 1.42 -4.34
C PRO A 99 19.98 1.78 -2.86
N LYS A 100 20.60 2.89 -2.42
CA LYS A 100 20.45 3.41 -1.04
C LYS A 100 18.99 3.62 -0.62
N ARG A 101 18.14 4.01 -1.57
CA ARG A 101 16.70 4.20 -1.35
C ARG A 101 16.03 2.88 -0.94
N THR A 102 16.32 1.80 -1.65
CA THR A 102 15.80 0.46 -1.33
C THR A 102 16.21 0.01 0.06
N VAL A 103 17.47 0.24 0.46
CA VAL A 103 17.95 -0.07 1.81
C VAL A 103 17.16 0.74 2.86
N LYS A 104 16.91 2.02 2.59
CA LYS A 104 16.11 2.87 3.47
C LYS A 104 14.66 2.39 3.58
N ASP A 105 14.04 2.01 2.46
CA ASP A 105 12.66 1.52 2.44
C ASP A 105 12.57 0.15 3.16
N ARG A 106 13.55 -0.73 2.99
CA ARG A 106 13.66 -2.01 3.74
C ARG A 106 13.73 -1.79 5.24
N LYS A 107 14.54 -0.84 5.70
CA LYS A 107 14.61 -0.47 7.11
C LYS A 107 13.31 0.17 7.59
N LYS A 108 12.73 1.09 6.81
CA LYS A 108 11.47 1.78 7.16
C LYS A 108 10.32 0.81 7.43
N TYR A 109 10.25 -0.28 6.67
CA TYR A 109 9.15 -1.25 6.75
C TYR A 109 9.58 -2.60 7.34
N GLU A 110 10.69 -2.64 8.08
CA GLU A 110 11.22 -3.90 8.66
C GLU A 110 10.21 -4.57 9.60
N ASN A 111 9.44 -3.77 10.35
CA ASN A 111 8.39 -4.24 11.26
C ASN A 111 7.15 -4.78 10.55
N LYS A 112 7.03 -4.60 9.24
CA LYS A 112 5.95 -5.13 8.40
C LYS A 112 6.36 -6.40 7.63
N ILE A 113 7.57 -6.92 7.88
CA ILE A 113 8.07 -8.15 7.27
C ILE A 113 8.21 -9.19 8.40
N ASP A 114 7.57 -10.35 8.26
CA ASP A 114 7.67 -11.43 9.25
C ASP A 114 9.00 -12.20 9.15
N SER A 115 9.19 -13.18 10.04
CA SER A 115 10.38 -14.03 10.06
C SER A 115 10.58 -14.88 8.80
N ASN A 116 9.53 -15.09 8.01
CA ASN A 116 9.57 -15.82 6.73
C ASN A 116 9.82 -14.88 5.54
N GLY A 117 9.93 -13.57 5.76
CA GLY A 117 10.09 -12.58 4.70
C GLY A 117 8.78 -12.18 4.03
N ILE A 118 7.63 -12.45 4.65
CA ILE A 118 6.30 -12.14 4.10
C ILE A 118 5.82 -10.79 4.66
N LEU A 119 5.26 -9.95 3.79
CA LEU A 119 4.63 -8.70 4.21
C LEU A 119 3.35 -8.96 5.02
N THR A 120 3.28 -8.40 6.23
CA THR A 120 2.12 -8.51 7.12
C THR A 120 1.07 -7.43 6.89
N ALA A 121 1.42 -6.38 6.15
CA ALA A 121 0.53 -5.27 5.77
C ALA A 121 0.95 -4.67 4.42
N ASP A 122 0.03 -3.91 3.82
CA ASP A 122 0.31 -3.16 2.60
C ASP A 122 1.38 -2.08 2.84
N VAL A 123 2.20 -1.87 1.82
CA VAL A 123 3.37 -1.00 1.88
C VAL A 123 3.42 -0.11 0.63
N LEU A 124 3.25 1.21 0.84
CA LEU A 124 3.34 2.21 -0.21
C LEU A 124 4.79 2.64 -0.46
N LEU A 125 5.20 2.53 -1.72
CA LEU A 125 6.49 2.89 -2.28
C LEU A 125 6.29 4.01 -3.30
N SER A 126 7.31 4.83 -3.52
CA SER A 126 7.15 6.04 -4.33
C SER A 126 7.03 5.79 -5.83
N SER A 127 7.33 4.59 -6.32
CA SER A 127 7.24 4.24 -7.74
C SER A 127 7.31 2.72 -7.97
N PRO A 128 6.94 2.24 -9.18
CA PRO A 128 7.10 0.83 -9.55
C PRO A 128 8.54 0.31 -9.38
N SER A 129 9.54 1.13 -9.73
CA SER A 129 10.96 0.75 -9.57
C SER A 129 11.39 0.73 -8.11
N SER A 130 10.87 1.64 -7.28
CA SER A 130 11.09 1.59 -5.83
C SER A 130 10.52 0.30 -5.24
N ALA A 131 9.31 -0.08 -5.66
CA ALA A 131 8.67 -1.32 -5.26
C ALA A 131 9.43 -2.56 -5.75
N ALA A 132 9.89 -2.56 -6.99
CA ALA A 132 10.69 -3.66 -7.54
C ALA A 132 12.00 -3.85 -6.77
N GLY A 133 12.73 -2.76 -6.51
CA GLY A 133 13.91 -2.80 -5.66
C GLY A 133 13.60 -3.28 -4.26
N PHE A 134 12.52 -2.79 -3.65
CA PHE A 134 12.08 -3.24 -2.32
C PHE A 134 11.80 -4.74 -2.30
N VAL A 135 11.08 -5.31 -3.25
CA VAL A 135 10.81 -6.76 -3.29
C VAL A 135 12.07 -7.55 -3.58
N GLY A 136 12.81 -7.20 -4.63
CA GLY A 136 13.92 -8.00 -5.15
C GLY A 136 15.26 -7.82 -4.42
N GLY A 137 15.44 -6.73 -3.67
CA GLY A 137 16.71 -6.42 -2.99
C GLY A 137 17.84 -5.99 -3.95
N ALA A 138 17.51 -5.50 -5.14
CA ALA A 138 18.47 -5.13 -6.17
C ALA A 138 18.06 -3.85 -6.91
N SER A 139 18.94 -3.32 -7.77
CA SER A 139 18.56 -2.24 -8.69
C SER A 139 17.73 -2.81 -9.84
N LEU A 140 16.41 -2.62 -9.79
CA LEU A 140 15.46 -3.22 -10.73
C LEU A 140 14.58 -2.14 -11.38
N SER A 141 14.30 -2.32 -12.67
CA SER A 141 13.33 -1.49 -13.39
C SER A 141 11.92 -1.99 -13.15
N GLY A 142 11.10 -1.19 -12.47
CA GLY A 142 9.71 -1.56 -12.19
C GLY A 142 8.92 -1.84 -13.49
N ASN A 143 9.10 -0.99 -14.50
CA ASN A 143 8.38 -1.12 -15.76
C ASN A 143 8.66 -2.44 -16.51
N ALA A 144 9.84 -3.05 -16.29
CA ALA A 144 10.22 -4.30 -16.92
C ALA A 144 9.88 -5.55 -16.08
N HIS A 145 9.77 -5.40 -14.76
CA HIS A 145 9.61 -6.54 -13.84
C HIS A 145 8.18 -6.76 -13.34
N TRP A 146 7.38 -5.70 -13.24
CA TRP A 146 5.96 -5.82 -12.91
C TRP A 146 5.19 -6.23 -14.16
N LYS A 147 4.34 -7.25 -14.03
CA LYS A 147 3.53 -7.80 -15.11
C LYS A 147 2.09 -7.98 -14.69
N ASP A 148 1.14 -7.85 -15.60
CA ASP A 148 -0.25 -8.23 -15.34
C ASP A 148 -0.44 -9.76 -15.30
N ALA A 149 -1.69 -10.20 -15.15
CA ALA A 149 -2.05 -11.61 -15.16
C ALA A 149 -1.78 -12.31 -16.51
N ASP A 150 -1.79 -11.56 -17.61
CA ASP A 150 -1.49 -12.04 -18.96
C ASP A 150 0.02 -12.07 -19.27
N GLY A 151 0.85 -11.60 -18.33
CA GLY A 151 2.30 -11.57 -18.44
C GLY A 151 2.86 -10.36 -19.20
N LYS A 152 2.03 -9.39 -19.58
CA LYS A 152 2.46 -8.12 -20.18
C LYS A 152 3.14 -7.26 -19.13
N THR A 153 4.29 -6.71 -19.47
CA THR A 153 5.04 -5.83 -18.56
C THR A 153 4.32 -4.49 -18.38
N LEU A 154 4.54 -3.84 -17.24
CA LEU A 154 4.00 -2.52 -16.97
C LEU A 154 4.43 -1.50 -18.04
N ARG A 155 5.59 -1.67 -18.67
CA ARG A 155 6.00 -0.87 -19.82
C ARG A 155 5.02 -1.00 -20.99
N GLU A 156 4.67 -2.24 -21.36
CA GLU A 156 3.77 -2.51 -22.48
C GLU A 156 2.36 -1.99 -22.21
N LEU A 157 1.90 -2.10 -20.95
CA LEU A 157 0.62 -1.53 -20.53
C LEU A 157 0.58 -0.01 -20.72
N LEU A 158 1.64 0.68 -20.30
CA LEU A 158 1.78 2.14 -20.45
C LEU A 158 1.91 2.63 -21.89
N GLU A 159 2.34 1.77 -22.81
CA GLU A 159 2.45 2.09 -24.24
C GLU A 159 1.13 1.84 -24.99
N THR A 160 0.16 1.18 -24.34
CA THR A 160 -1.16 0.83 -24.91
C THR A 160 -2.29 1.78 -24.45
N ASP A 161 -2.08 2.51 -23.34
CA ASP A 161 -2.92 3.63 -22.86
C ASP A 161 -2.62 4.95 -23.59
#